data_AF-A0A534P224-F1
#
_entry.id   AF-A0A534P224-F1
#
_cell.length_a   1.000
_cell.length_b   1.000
_cell.length_c   1.000
_cell.angle_alpha   90.00
_cell.angle_beta   90.00
_cell.angle_gamma   90.00
#
_symmetry.space_group_name_H-M   'P 1'
#
loop_
_entity.id
_entity.type
_entity.pdbx_description
1 polymer ?
#
loop_
_entity_poly.entity_id
_entity_poly.type
_entity_poly.pdbx_seq_one_letter_code
_entity_poly.pdbx_strand_id
1 'polypeptide(L)' 'MPTVPTEDPDEQHWRETFDKFKELKAQLGEPSDRISFEKFATKLRKNRADLLAKHNCKGVRFSVYEKDGKAAIKASAIR' A
#
# COMPACT_ATOMS: atom_id res chain seq x y z
N MET A 1 -27.98 -2.81 10.15
CA MET A 1 -26.73 -2.81 10.93
C MET A 1 -25.62 -3.23 9.99
N PRO A 2 -24.60 -2.40 9.67
CA PRO A 2 -23.49 -2.88 8.87
C PRO A 2 -22.48 -3.55 9.81
N THR A 3 -22.34 -4.85 9.66
CA THR A 3 -21.20 -5.62 10.19
C THR A 3 -19.95 -5.18 9.43
N VAL A 4 -19.10 -4.37 10.05
CA VAL A 4 -17.72 -4.24 9.58
C VAL A 4 -16.95 -5.39 10.24
N PRO A 5 -16.62 -6.46 9.51
CA PRO A 5 -15.79 -7.51 10.06
C PRO A 5 -14.44 -6.91 10.41
N THR A 6 -13.91 -7.37 11.54
CA THR A 6 -12.52 -7.27 11.98
C THR A 6 -11.60 -7.96 10.97
N GLU A 7 -11.52 -7.44 9.76
CA GLU A 7 -10.45 -7.72 8.80
C GLU A 7 -9.48 -6.56 8.92
N ASP A 8 -8.23 -6.89 9.28
CA ASP A 8 -7.13 -5.96 9.54
C ASP A 8 -7.24 -4.69 8.68
N PRO A 9 -7.35 -3.49 9.28
CA PRO A 9 -7.48 -2.23 8.53
C PRO A 9 -6.35 -2.07 7.51
N ASP A 10 -5.21 -2.71 7.76
CA ASP A 10 -4.07 -2.79 6.85
C ASP A 10 -4.43 -3.44 5.51
N GLU A 11 -5.19 -4.54 5.46
CA GLU A 11 -5.41 -5.30 4.21
C GLU A 11 -6.31 -4.56 3.22
N GLN A 12 -7.36 -3.89 3.74
CA GLN A 12 -8.19 -2.98 2.94
C GLN A 12 -7.36 -1.78 2.45
N HIS A 13 -6.49 -1.23 3.30
CA HIS A 13 -5.59 -0.13 2.91
C HIS A 13 -4.61 -0.53 1.80
N TRP A 14 -4.16 -1.79 1.78
CA TRP A 14 -3.25 -2.30 0.75
C TRP A 14 -3.93 -2.39 -0.59
N ARG A 15 -5.19 -2.86 -0.60
CA ARG A 15 -5.96 -2.99 -1.82
C ARG A 15 -6.30 -1.62 -2.42
N GLU A 16 -6.71 -0.66 -1.58
CA GLU A 16 -6.90 0.74 -2.00
C GLU A 16 -5.60 1.39 -2.51
N THR A 17 -4.48 1.20 -1.81
CA THR A 17 -3.19 1.76 -2.23
C THR A 17 -2.75 1.13 -3.54
N PHE A 18 -2.94 -0.17 -3.72
CA PHE A 18 -2.59 -0.85 -4.95
C PHE A 18 -3.43 -0.36 -6.13
N ASP A 19 -4.73 -0.15 -5.92
CA ASP A 19 -5.65 0.38 -6.93
C ASP A 19 -5.24 1.81 -7.34
N LYS A 20 -5.05 2.72 -6.37
CA LYS A 20 -4.52 4.07 -6.59
C LYS A 20 -3.17 4.05 -7.30
N PHE A 21 -2.30 3.10 -6.99
CA PHE A 21 -0.99 2.97 -7.63
C PHE A 21 -1.09 2.53 -9.08
N LYS A 22 -1.96 1.56 -9.38
CA LYS A 22 -2.23 1.13 -10.75
C LYS A 22 -2.84 2.27 -11.56
N GLU A 23 -3.78 3.01 -10.99
CA GLU A 23 -4.41 4.15 -11.62
C GLU A 23 -3.39 5.25 -11.92
N LEU A 24 -2.56 5.62 -10.93
CA LEU A 24 -1.52 6.64 -11.11
C LEU A 24 -0.49 6.22 -12.17
N LYS A 25 -0.05 4.95 -12.16
CA LYS A 25 0.85 4.43 -13.20
C LYS A 25 0.22 4.47 -14.59
N ALA A 26 -1.06 4.11 -14.69
CA ALA A 26 -1.79 4.15 -15.94
C ALA A 26 -1.95 5.59 -16.44
N GLN A 27 -2.24 6.55 -15.55
CA GLN A 27 -2.30 7.98 -15.88
C GLN A 27 -0.94 8.54 -16.36
N LEU A 28 0.16 8.07 -15.76
CA LEU A 28 1.53 8.47 -16.12
C LEU A 28 2.09 7.77 -17.37
N GLY A 29 1.34 6.81 -17.95
CA GLY A 29 1.81 6.02 -19.09
C GLY A 29 2.92 5.03 -18.75
N GLU A 30 3.11 4.73 -17.47
CA GLU A 30 4.10 3.75 -16.99
C GLU A 30 3.46 2.35 -16.98
N PRO A 31 4.13 1.31 -17.50
CA PRO A 31 3.56 -0.03 -17.54
C PRO A 31 3.30 -0.54 -16.12
N SER A 32 2.02 -0.52 -15.73
CA SER A 32 1.53 -1.15 -14.50
C SER A 32 1.61 -2.68 -14.55
N ASP A 33 1.78 -3.23 -15.75
CA ASP A 33 2.05 -4.64 -16.02
C ASP A 33 3.30 -5.16 -15.28
N ARG A 34 4.32 -4.31 -15.09
CA ARG A 34 5.53 -4.67 -14.33
C ARG A 34 5.33 -4.77 -12.82
N ILE A 35 4.16 -4.37 -12.29
CA ILE A 35 3.85 -4.49 -10.86
C ILE A 35 2.57 -5.30 -10.66
N SER A 36 2.77 -6.59 -10.41
CA SER A 36 1.71 -7.49 -9.99
C SER A 36 1.40 -7.29 -8.50
N PHE A 37 0.12 -7.45 -8.14
CA PHE A 37 -0.36 -7.40 -6.75
C PHE A 37 0.49 -8.26 -5.82
N GLU A 38 0.93 -9.44 -6.28
CA GLU A 38 1.75 -10.37 -5.50
C GLU A 38 3.10 -9.78 -5.06
N LYS A 39 3.84 -9.14 -5.99
CA LYS A 39 5.12 -8.46 -5.69
C LYS A 39 4.89 -7.25 -4.78
N PHE A 40 3.75 -6.60 -4.95
CA PHE A 40 3.35 -5.43 -4.18
C PHE A 40 2.99 -5.79 -2.74
N ALA A 41 2.07 -6.74 -2.57
CA ALA A 41 1.66 -7.31 -1.29
C ALA A 41 2.84 -7.92 -0.55
N THR A 42 3.77 -8.58 -1.25
CA THR A 42 5.01 -9.10 -0.64
C THR A 42 5.88 -7.97 -0.07
N LYS A 43 6.07 -6.87 -0.82
CA LYS A 43 6.81 -5.69 -0.33
C LYS A 43 6.08 -4.99 0.81
N LEU A 44 4.77 -4.80 0.71
CA LEU A 44 3.97 -4.19 1.77
C LEU A 44 4.00 -5.03 3.04
N ARG A 45 3.79 -6.35 2.95
CA ARG A 45 3.85 -7.25 4.09
C ARG A 45 5.23 -7.23 4.76
N LYS A 46 6.32 -7.30 3.99
CA LYS A 46 7.68 -7.19 4.55
C LYS A 46 7.90 -5.83 5.20
N ASN A 47 7.48 -4.75 4.55
CA ASN A 47 7.66 -3.40 5.07
C ASN A 47 6.79 -3.16 6.33
N ARG A 48 5.56 -3.66 6.35
CA ARG A 48 4.71 -3.69 7.56
C ARG A 48 5.42 -4.41 8.68
N ALA A 49 5.98 -5.59 8.41
CA ALA A 49 6.59 -6.41 9.44
C ALA A 49 7.82 -5.71 10.02
N ASP A 50 8.62 -5.04 9.18
CA ASP A 50 9.77 -4.26 9.62
C ASP A 50 9.33 -3.03 10.45
N LEU A 51 8.29 -2.31 10.02
CA LEU A 51 7.73 -1.16 10.76
C LEU A 51 7.10 -1.58 12.09
N LEU A 52 6.32 -2.67 12.11
CA LEU A 52 5.75 -3.22 13.35
C LEU A 52 6.87 -3.66 14.30
N ALA A 53 7.90 -4.33 13.78
CA ALA A 53 9.02 -4.81 14.57
C ALA A 53 9.88 -3.66 15.12
N LYS A 54 10.16 -2.62 14.32
CA LYS A 54 10.97 -1.47 14.75
C LYS A 54 10.22 -0.46 15.63
N HIS A 55 8.95 -0.20 15.36
CA HIS A 55 8.21 0.90 15.98
C HIS A 55 7.08 0.46 16.93
N ASN A 56 6.77 -0.85 17.04
CA ASN A 56 5.68 -1.36 17.89
C ASN A 56 4.33 -0.64 17.62
N CYS A 57 4.09 -0.30 16.36
CA CYS A 57 2.92 0.48 15.93
C CYS A 57 1.68 -0.40 15.71
N LYS A 58 0.50 0.17 15.94
CA LYS A 58 -0.79 -0.51 15.78
C LYS A 58 -1.34 -0.55 14.35
N GLY A 59 -0.76 0.21 13.42
CA GLY A 59 -1.16 0.16 12.01
C GLY A 59 -0.15 0.78 11.06
N VAL A 60 -0.28 0.48 9.77
CA VAL A 60 0.57 1.06 8.72
C VAL A 60 -0.29 1.73 7.65
N ARG A 61 -0.05 3.02 7.40
CA ARG A 61 -0.65 3.76 6.29
C ARG A 61 0.23 3.58 5.06
N PHE A 62 -0.38 3.19 3.96
CA PHE A 62 0.24 3.31 2.65
C PHE A 62 -0.39 4.48 1.90
N SER A 63 0.44 5.26 1.22
CA SER A 63 0.00 6.41 0.44
C SER A 63 0.75 6.43 -0.87
N VAL A 64 -0.03 6.42 -1.95
CA VAL A 64 0.47 6.57 -3.31
C VAL A 64 0.61 8.05 -3.62
N TYR A 65 1.72 8.43 -4.22
CA TYR A 65 1.95 9.77 -4.71
C TYR A 65 2.72 9.72 -6.03
N GLU A 66 2.53 10.74 -6.84
CA GLU A 66 3.35 10.93 -8.04
C GLU A 66 4.69 11.53 -7.63
N LYS A 67 5.78 10.96 -8.13
CA LYS A 67 7.10 11.55 -8.01
C LYS A 67 7.81 11.44 -9.34
N ASP A 68 8.16 12.58 -9.94
CA ASP A 68 9.00 12.64 -11.14
C ASP A 68 8.37 11.87 -12.34
N GLY A 69 7.05 12.01 -12.52
CA GLY A 69 6.32 11.26 -13.54
C GLY A 69 6.25 9.75 -13.29
N LYS A 70 6.59 9.30 -12.08
CA LYS A 70 6.54 7.89 -11.67
C LYS A 70 5.64 7.74 -10.46
N ALA A 71 4.76 6.74 -10.50
CA ALA A 71 4.01 6.39 -9.30
C ALA A 71 4.99 5.89 -8.23
N ALA A 72 4.87 6.46 -7.04
CA ALA A 72 5.64 6.10 -5.85
C ALA A 72 4.68 5.79 -4.70
N ILE A 73 5.11 4.92 -3.78
CA ILE A 73 4.38 4.67 -2.54
C ILE A 73 5.27 5.04 -1.38
N LYS A 74 4.68 5.71 -0.41
CA LYS A 74 5.25 5.90 0.91
C LYS A 74 4.48 5.01 1.89
N ALA A 75 5.22 4.25 2.67
CA ALA A 75 4.71 3.56 3.84
C ALA A 75 5.00 4.41 5.07
N SER A 76 4.00 4.64 5.91
CA SER A 76 4.14 5.39 7.16
C SER A 76 3.53 4.56 8.29
N ALA A 77 4.32 4.27 9.33
CA ALA A 77 3.80 3.64 10.53
C ALA A 77 2.87 4.63 11.24
N ILE A 78 1.67 4.19 11.62
CA ILE A 78 0.78 4.96 12.48
C ILE A 78 0.82 4.32 13.87
N ARG A 79 1.14 5.15 14.86
CA ARG A 79 1.10 4.78 16.29
C ARG A 79 -0.33 4.65 16.79
#